data_AF-A0A933HQ01-F1
#
_entry.id   AF-A0A933HQ01-F1
#
_cell.length_a   1.000
_cell.length_b   1.000
_cell.length_c   1.000
_cell.angle_alpha   90.00
_cell.angle_beta   90.00
_cell.angle_gamma   90.00
#
_symmetry.space_group_name_H-M   'P 1'
#
loop_
_entity.id
_entity.type
_entity.pdbx_description
1 polymer ?
#
loop_
_entity_poly.entity_id
_entity_poly.type
_entity_poly.pdbx_seq_one_letter_code
_entity_poly.pdbx_strand_id
1 'polypeptide(L)' 'MTTQTYHQVIIEGMRDRPTDALAEILDFVLFLRKRTFDREAFEREMQDVLLHAELSEQSRAEQTHLEKEFEGYAQQFPRE' A
#
# COMPACT_ATOMS: atom_id res chain seq x y z
N MET A 1 9.77 -3.65 -33.76
CA MET A 1 9.60 -2.19 -33.51
C MET A 1 10.93 -1.65 -33.03
N THR A 2 11.40 -0.54 -33.58
CA THR A 2 12.71 0.05 -33.20
C THR A 2 12.54 0.91 -31.95
N THR A 3 13.60 1.09 -31.16
CA THR A 3 13.62 1.92 -29.94
C THR A 3 13.09 3.34 -30.18
N GLN A 4 13.33 3.86 -31.39
CA GLN A 4 12.88 5.17 -31.82
C GLN A 4 11.35 5.25 -31.98
N THR A 5 10.69 4.18 -32.41
CA THR A 5 9.23 4.10 -32.47
C THR A 5 8.59 4.16 -31.09
N TYR A 6 9.15 3.46 -30.10
CA TYR A 6 8.61 3.46 -28.73
C TYR A 6 8.73 4.82 -28.06
N HIS A 7 9.87 5.50 -28.23
CA HIS A 7 10.08 6.84 -27.68
C HIS A 7 9.04 7.84 -28.20
N GLN A 8 8.75 7.79 -29.50
CA GLN A 8 7.79 8.68 -30.11
C GLN A 8 6.35 8.41 -29.64
N VAL A 9 5.95 7.14 -29.54
CA VAL A 9 4.64 6.75 -29.01
C VAL A 9 4.47 7.19 -27.55
N ILE A 10 5.52 7.09 -26.73
CA ILE A 10 5.49 7.53 -25.33
C ILE A 10 5.32 9.05 -25.25
N ILE A 11 6.11 9.82 -26.03
CA ILE A 11 6.01 11.29 -26.03
C ILE A 11 4.65 11.76 -26.51
N GLU A 12 4.15 11.22 -27.62
CA GLU A 12 2.82 11.56 -28.15
C GLU A 12 1.72 11.12 -27.18
N GLY A 13 1.88 9.95 -26.56
CA GLY A 13 0.96 9.42 -25.57
C GLY A 13 0.89 10.22 -24.27
N MET A 14 1.93 10.98 -23.90
CA MET A 14 1.96 11.84 -22.71
C MET A 14 1.59 13.30 -23.00
N ARG A 15 1.58 13.71 -24.27
CA ARG A 15 1.23 15.08 -24.68
C ARG A 15 -0.24 15.36 -24.33
N ASP A 16 -0.50 16.56 -23.82
CA ASP A 16 -1.83 17.08 -23.46
C ASP A 16 -2.58 16.32 -22.35
N ARG A 17 -1.88 15.50 -21.55
CA ARG A 17 -2.47 14.86 -20.36
C ARG A 17 -2.46 15.77 -19.14
N PRO A 18 -3.47 15.66 -18.27
CA PRO A 18 -3.45 16.29 -16.95
C PRO A 18 -2.22 15.86 -16.13
N THR A 19 -1.68 16.77 -15.33
CA THR A 19 -0.50 16.52 -14.49
C THR A 19 -0.71 15.34 -13.54
N ASP A 20 -1.91 15.20 -12.97
CA ASP A 20 -2.23 14.10 -12.04
C ASP A 20 -2.14 12.74 -12.74
N ALA A 21 -2.65 12.64 -13.97
CA ALA A 21 -2.55 11.42 -14.76
C ALA A 21 -1.09 11.10 -15.15
N LEU A 22 -0.25 12.11 -15.36
CA LEU A 22 1.18 11.91 -15.60
C LEU A 22 1.92 11.45 -14.34
N ALA A 23 1.51 11.93 -13.17
CA ALA A 23 2.05 11.48 -11.89
C ALA A 23 1.74 10.00 -11.65
N GLU A 24 0.50 9.55 -11.88
CA GLU A 24 0.14 8.13 -11.78
C GLU A 24 0.93 7.24 -12.72
N ILE A 25 1.14 7.68 -13.97
CA ILE A 25 1.96 6.95 -14.95
C ILE A 25 3.40 6.85 -14.46
N LEU A 26 3.96 7.93 -13.91
CA LEU A 26 5.31 7.95 -13.37
C LEU A 26 5.45 6.97 -12.20
N ASP A 27 4.50 7.00 -11.26
CA ASP A 27 4.47 6.09 -10.11
C ASP A 27 4.45 4.62 -10.55
N PHE A 28 3.63 4.31 -11.56
CA PHE A 28 3.55 2.97 -12.12
C PHE A 28 4.87 2.53 -12.79
N VAL A 29 5.52 3.42 -13.55
CA VAL A 29 6.82 3.12 -14.17
C VAL A 29 7.90 2.92 -13.11
N LEU A 30 7.93 3.74 -12.05
CA LEU A 30 8.85 3.59 -10.94
C LEU A 30 8.63 2.26 -10.20
N PHE A 31 7.37 1.91 -9.94
CA PHE A 31 7.00 0.62 -9.38
C PHE A 31 7.52 -0.55 -10.24
N LEU A 32 7.26 -0.52 -11.56
CA LEU A 32 7.73 -1.57 -12.47
C LEU A 32 9.25 -1.65 -12.50
N ARG A 33 9.93 -0.50 -12.57
CA ARG A 33 11.39 -0.43 -12.58
C ARG A 33 11.98 -1.06 -11.32
N LYS A 34 11.43 -0.72 -10.15
CA LYS A 34 11.87 -1.26 -8.87
C LYS A 34 11.64 -2.77 -8.79
N ARG A 35 10.44 -3.23 -9.14
CA ARG A 35 10.09 -4.65 -9.18
C ARG A 35 10.99 -5.47 -10.12
N THR A 36 11.35 -4.90 -11.27
CA THR A 36 12.10 -5.62 -12.31
C THR A 36 13.61 -5.57 -12.10
N PHE A 37 14.17 -4.45 -11.65
CA PHE A 37 15.63 -4.24 -11.60
C PHE A 37 16.20 -4.18 -10.18
N ASP A 38 15.37 -3.99 -9.15
CA ASP A 38 15.76 -3.95 -7.75
C ASP A 38 14.86 -4.86 -6.91
N ARG A 39 14.84 -6.13 -7.30
CA ARG A 39 13.90 -7.13 -6.76
C ARG A 39 14.06 -7.33 -5.26
N GLU A 40 15.28 -7.36 -4.74
CA GLU A 40 15.52 -7.55 -3.30
C GLU A 40 14.99 -6.38 -2.47
N ALA A 41 15.21 -5.13 -2.90
CA ALA A 41 14.66 -3.98 -2.18
C ALA A 41 13.13 -3.95 -2.28
N PHE A 42 12.58 -4.28 -3.44
CA PHE A 42 11.13 -4.40 -3.63
C PHE A 42 10.51 -5.46 -2.70
N GLU A 43 11.08 -6.66 -2.63
CA GLU A 43 10.57 -7.74 -1.78
C GLU A 43 10.64 -7.38 -0.30
N ARG A 44 11.70 -6.70 0.17
CA ARG A 44 11.81 -6.21 1.55
C ARG A 44 10.71 -5.19 1.88
N GLU A 45 10.50 -4.19 1.03
CA GLU A 45 9.46 -3.19 1.27
C GLU A 45 8.06 -3.80 1.26
N MET A 46 7.80 -4.77 0.38
CA MET A 46 6.52 -5.48 0.37
C MET A 46 6.33 -6.31 1.63
N GLN A 47 7.37 -6.97 2.15
CA GLN A 47 7.31 -7.67 3.43
C GLN A 47 6.98 -6.72 4.57
N ASP A 48 7.64 -5.56 4.64
CA ASP A 48 7.39 -4.57 5.69
C ASP A 48 5.94 -4.05 5.65
N VAL A 49 5.41 -3.76 4.45
CA VAL A 49 4.03 -3.31 4.27
C VAL A 49 3.03 -4.39 4.72
N LEU A 50 3.25 -5.64 4.33
CA LEU A 50 2.39 -6.76 4.72
C LEU A 50 2.43 -7.00 6.23
N LEU A 51 3.61 -6.94 6.83
CA LEU A 51 3.79 -7.12 8.27
C LEU A 51 3.06 -6.03 9.06
N HIS A 52 3.15 -4.76 8.64
CA HIS A 52 2.42 -3.68 9.30
C HIS A 52 0.90 -3.84 9.18
N ALA A 53 0.41 -4.31 8.02
CA ALA A 53 -1.01 -4.57 7.83
C ALA A 53 -1.50 -5.68 8.77
N GLU A 54 -0.77 -6.80 8.86
CA GLU A 54 -1.08 -7.92 9.76
C GLU A 54 -1.06 -7.50 11.23
N LEU A 55 -0.03 -6.77 11.65
CA LEU A 55 0.06 -6.25 13.03
C LEU A 55 -1.10 -5.29 13.35
N SER A 56 -1.48 -4.44 12.41
CA SER A 56 -2.61 -3.51 12.60
C SER A 56 -3.95 -4.26 12.70
N GLU A 57 -4.14 -5.32 11.91
CA GLU A 57 -5.33 -6.16 11.98
C GLU A 57 -5.39 -6.91 13.32
N GLN A 58 -4.28 -7.51 13.74
CA GLN A 58 -4.21 -8.23 15.02
C GLN A 58 -4.48 -7.29 16.19
N SER A 59 -3.87 -6.11 16.21
CA SER A 59 -4.10 -5.12 17.27
C SER A 59 -5.58 -4.71 17.37
N ARG A 60 -6.24 -4.52 16.23
CA ARG A 60 -7.68 -4.21 16.18
C ARG A 60 -8.53 -5.39 16.67
N ALA A 61 -8.17 -6.62 16.32
CA ALA A 61 -8.87 -7.81 16.76
C ALA A 61 -8.75 -8.00 18.28
N GLU A 62 -7.56 -7.80 18.84
CA GLU A 62 -7.31 -7.84 20.28
C GLU A 62 -8.11 -6.77 21.02
N GLN A 63 -8.10 -5.53 20.53
CA GLN A 63 -8.91 -4.47 21.12
C GLN A 63 -10.40 -4.82 21.11
N THR A 64 -10.91 -5.31 19.98
CA THR A 64 -12.31 -5.72 19.84
C THR A 64 -12.65 -6.88 20.79
N HIS A 65 -11.70 -7.79 21.01
CA HIS A 65 -11.87 -8.90 21.94
C HIS A 65 -11.97 -8.41 23.39
N LEU A 66 -11.05 -7.53 23.83
CA LEU A 66 -11.09 -6.93 25.15
C LEU A 66 -12.38 -6.13 25.37
N GLU A 67 -12.81 -5.33 24.40
CA GLU A 67 -14.08 -4.59 24.49
C GLU A 67 -15.27 -5.52 24.75
N LYS A 68 -15.28 -6.72 24.17
CA LYS A 68 -16.31 -7.75 24.42
C LYS A 68 -16.16 -8.41 25.79
N GLU A 69 -14.94 -8.75 26.20
CA GLU A 69 -14.71 -9.37 27.52
C GLU A 69 -15.12 -8.45 28.68
N PHE A 70 -14.92 -7.14 28.50
CA PHE A 70 -15.25 -6.13 29.50
C PHE A 70 -16.64 -5.50 29.29
N GLU A 71 -17.43 -6.00 28.34
CA GLU A 71 -18.79 -5.55 28.13
C GLU A 71 -19.64 -5.86 29.38
N GLY A 72 -20.13 -4.80 30.04
CA GLY A 72 -20.90 -4.94 31.28
C GLY A 72 -20.06 -5.24 32.54
N TYR A 73 -18.73 -5.15 32.49
CA TYR A 73 -17.85 -5.39 33.65
C TYR A 73 -18.23 -4.52 34.86
N ALA A 74 -18.51 -3.24 34.63
CA ALA A 74 -18.93 -2.30 35.69
C ALA A 74 -20.29 -2.63 36.31
N GLN A 75 -21.14 -3.38 35.61
CA GLN A 75 -22.44 -3.84 36.12
C GLN A 75 -22.30 -5.12 36.94
N GLN A 76 -21.35 -5.99 36.60
CA GLN A 76 -21.08 -7.25 37.31
C GLN A 76 -20.25 -7.06 38.58
N PHE A 77 -19.43 -6.01 38.64
CA PHE A 77 -18.61 -5.67 39.82
C PHE A 77 -18.79 -4.20 40.22
N PRO A 78 -19.93 -3.83 40.83
CA PRO A 78 -20.12 -2.49 41.36
C PRO A 78 -19.13 -2.25 42.50
N ARG A 79 -18.43 -1.10 42.46
CA ARG A 79 -17.51 -0.69 43.54
C ARG A 79 -18.34 -0.31 44.78
N GLU A 80 -17.97 -0.84 45.94
CA GLU A 80 -18.53 -0.48 47.26
C GLU A 80 -18.32 1.00 47.61
#